data_AF-A0A093EWV6-F1
#
_entry.id   AF-A0A093EWV6-F1
#
_cell.length_a   1.000
_cell.length_b   1.000
_cell.length_c   1.000
_cell.angle_alpha   90.00
_cell.angle_beta   90.00
_cell.angle_gamma   90.00
#
_symmetry.space_group_name_H-M   'P 1'
#
loop_
_entity.id
_entity.type
_entity.pdbx_description
1 polymer ?
#
loop_
_entity_poly.entity_id
_entity_poly.type
_entity_poly.pdbx_seq_one_letter_code
_entity_poly.pdbx_strand_id
1 'polypeptide(L)' 'SAEDNNFVPVGGTWLETPEKEELNIEERIPLYLRNLGIDQSPGTILKPFVSRGPIREVEFSPSELRTLKDSTDTLT' A
#
# COMPACT_ATOMS: atom_id res chain seq x y z
N SER A 1 15.03 25.44 -32.45
CA SER A 1 15.73 24.43 -31.65
C SER A 1 15.40 24.68 -30.21
N ALA A 2 14.63 23.78 -29.61
CA ALA A 2 14.41 23.74 -28.17
C ALA A 2 14.60 22.27 -27.81
N GLU A 3 15.79 21.97 -27.28
CA GLU A 3 16.10 20.68 -26.69
C GLU A 3 15.20 20.45 -25.47
N ASP A 4 14.29 19.49 -25.63
CA ASP A 4 13.43 18.93 -24.60
C ASP A 4 14.30 18.17 -23.60
N ASN A 5 14.91 18.90 -22.67
CA ASN A 5 15.68 18.32 -21.58
C ASN A 5 14.72 17.66 -20.60
N ASN A 6 14.40 16.39 -20.85
CA ASN A 6 13.71 15.52 -19.91
C ASN A 6 14.62 15.29 -18.69
N PHE A 7 14.52 16.17 -17.69
CA PHE A 7 15.26 16.06 -16.44
C PHE A 7 14.62 14.94 -15.59
N VAL A 8 15.16 13.73 -15.71
CA VAL A 8 14.86 12.64 -14.77
C VAL A 8 15.56 12.97 -13.45
N PRO A 9 14.83 13.06 -12.32
CA PRO A 9 15.46 13.37 -11.04
C PRO A 9 16.44 12.23 -10.69
N VAL A 10 17.69 12.60 -10.42
CA VAL A 10 18.74 11.73 -9.85
C VAL A 10 18.24 11.25 -8.49
N GLY A 11 17.57 10.10 -8.45
CA GLY A 11 16.90 9.58 -7.26
C GLY A 11 15.59 8.86 -7.55
N GLY A 12 15.01 9.04 -8.75
CA GLY A 12 14.04 8.08 -9.27
C GLY A 12 14.79 6.80 -9.59
N THR A 13 14.63 5.76 -8.77
CA THR A 13 14.97 4.41 -9.20
C THR A 13 14.31 4.23 -10.56
N TRP A 14 15.11 4.04 -11.62
CA TRP A 14 14.59 3.63 -12.91
C TRP A 14 13.78 2.38 -12.62
N LEU A 15 12.45 2.50 -12.62
CA LEU A 15 11.56 1.38 -12.35
C LEU A 15 11.67 0.51 -13.60
N GLU A 16 12.69 -0.35 -13.62
CA GLU A 16 12.76 -1.41 -14.60
C GLU A 16 11.43 -2.16 -14.55
N THR A 17 10.90 -2.46 -15.73
CA THR A 17 9.70 -3.29 -15.80
C THR A 17 10.06 -4.62 -15.17
N PRO A 18 9.37 -5.05 -14.10
CA PRO A 18 9.65 -6.32 -13.44
C PRO A 18 9.62 -7.46 -14.45
N GLU A 19 10.51 -8.44 -14.31
CA GLU A 19 10.48 -9.65 -15.12
C GLU A 19 9.12 -10.36 -14.94
N LYS A 20 8.70 -11.20 -15.90
CA LYS A 20 7.36 -11.83 -15.85
C LYS A 20 7.16 -12.65 -14.57
N GLU A 21 8.21 -13.31 -14.11
CA GLU A 21 8.28 -14.06 -12.87
C GLU A 21 8.10 -13.15 -11.65
N GLU A 22 8.55 -11.90 -11.72
CA GLU A 22 8.30 -10.88 -10.70
C GLU A 22 6.85 -10.33 -10.73
N LEU A 23 6.06 -10.64 -11.76
CA LEU A 23 4.65 -10.24 -11.84
C LEU A 23 3.69 -11.33 -11.36
N ASN A 24 4.19 -12.51 -10.98
CA ASN A 24 3.37 -13.59 -10.41
C ASN A 24 2.97 -13.23 -8.97
N ILE A 25 1.79 -12.63 -8.82
CA ILE A 25 1.30 -12.14 -7.54
C ILE A 25 0.96 -13.28 -6.57
N GLU A 26 0.56 -14.44 -7.08
CA GLU A 26 0.21 -15.62 -6.29
C GLU A 26 1.41 -16.14 -5.49
N GLU A 27 2.61 -16.05 -6.06
CA GLU A 27 3.85 -16.47 -5.41
C GLU A 27 4.49 -15.33 -4.61
N ARG A 28 4.42 -14.08 -5.12
CA ARG A 28 5.09 -12.94 -4.50
C ARG A 28 4.38 -12.41 -3.27
N ILE A 29 3.05 -12.27 -3.30
CA ILE A 29 2.32 -11.67 -2.18
C ILE A 29 2.58 -12.46 -0.88
N PRO A 30 2.45 -13.80 -0.85
CA PRO A 30 2.74 -14.56 0.37
C PRO A 30 4.17 -14.38 0.88
N LEU A 31 5.16 -14.41 -0.02
CA LEU A 31 6.57 -14.27 0.35
C LEU A 31 6.90 -12.86 0.87
N TYR A 32 6.34 -11.84 0.22
CA TYR A 32 6.56 -10.43 0.59
C TYR A 32 5.98 -10.11 1.96
N LEU A 33 4.76 -10.56 2.25
CA LEU A 33 4.14 -10.40 3.56
C LEU A 33 5.01 -11.03 4.66
N ARG A 34 5.52 -12.25 4.44
CA ARG A 34 6.45 -12.91 5.37
C ARG A 34 7.72 -12.09 5.61
N ASN A 35 8.31 -11.51 4.56
CA ASN A 35 9.53 -10.70 4.68
C ASN A 35 9.29 -9.40 5.49
N LEU A 36 8.06 -8.89 5.47
CA LEU A 36 7.64 -7.76 6.30
C LEU A 36 7.27 -8.15 7.74
N GLY A 37 7.32 -9.44 8.08
CA GLY A 37 6.87 -9.95 9.38
C GLY A 37 5.33 -9.96 9.53
N ILE A 38 4.60 -9.92 8.43
CA ILE A 38 3.14 -10.01 8.41
C ILE A 38 2.76 -11.48 8.27
N ASP A 39 2.12 -12.02 9.29
CA ASP A 39 1.63 -13.41 9.38
C ASP A 39 0.20 -13.58 8.86
N GLN A 40 -0.49 -12.46 8.56
CA GLN A 40 -1.84 -12.47 8.01
C GLN A 40 -1.86 -12.92 6.55
N SER A 41 -2.83 -13.75 6.20
CA SER A 41 -3.08 -14.11 4.80
C SER A 41 -3.63 -12.92 4.00
N PRO A 42 -3.42 -12.85 2.68
CA PRO A 42 -3.96 -11.78 1.84
C PRO A 42 -5.48 -11.63 1.98
N GLY A 43 -6.22 -12.74 2.07
CA GLY A 43 -7.67 -12.70 2.29
C GLY A 43 -8.07 -12.12 3.65
N THR A 44 -7.24 -12.29 4.68
CA THR A 44 -7.46 -11.69 6.01
C THR A 44 -7.23 -10.19 5.96
N ILE A 45 -6.17 -9.75 5.28
CA ILE A 45 -5.86 -8.32 5.08
C ILE A 45 -6.96 -7.61 4.29
N LEU A 46 -7.54 -8.28 3.29
CA LEU A 46 -8.60 -7.72 2.45
C LEU A 46 -9.99 -7.74 3.09
N LYS A 47 -10.19 -8.47 4.20
CA LYS A 47 -11.49 -8.62 4.87
C LYS A 47 -12.22 -7.30 5.21
N PRO A 48 -11.55 -6.21 5.63
CA PRO A 48 -12.20 -4.91 5.83
C PRO A 48 -12.74 -4.27 4.53
N PHE A 49 -12.16 -4.63 3.39
CA PHE A 49 -12.52 -4.14 2.05
C PHE A 49 -13.46 -5.08 1.29
N VAL A 50 -13.72 -6.28 1.82
CA VAL A 50 -14.82 -7.11 1.35
C VAL A 50 -16.09 -6.36 1.71
N SER A 51 -16.66 -5.70 0.71
CA SER A 51 -17.86 -4.89 0.81
C SER A 51 -18.97 -5.65 1.53
N ARG A 52 -19.23 -5.31 2.80
CA ARG A 52 -20.48 -5.66 3.49
C ARG A 52 -21.66 -4.75 3.08
N GLY A 53 -21.43 -3.90 2.07
CA GLY A 53 -22.32 -2.88 1.52
C GLY A 53 -21.56 -2.01 0.51
N PRO A 54 -22.20 -1.00 -0.13
CA PRO A 54 -21.52 -0.11 -1.07
C PRO A 54 -20.24 0.46 -0.46
N ILE A 55 -19.12 0.37 -1.17
CA ILE A 55 -17.82 0.86 -0.70
C ILE A 55 -17.97 2.38 -0.51
N ARG A 56 -18.05 2.82 0.73
CA ARG A 56 -18.02 4.24 1.06
C ARG A 56 -16.58 4.67 0.95
N GLU A 57 -16.27 5.45 -0.07
CA GLU A 57 -14.99 6.14 -0.14
C GLU A 57 -14.84 6.98 1.14
N VAL A 58 -13.72 6.81 1.85
CA VAL A 58 -13.40 7.68 2.98
C VAL A 58 -13.07 9.03 2.37
N GLU A 59 -14.01 9.98 2.44
CA GLU A 59 -13.76 11.36 2.05
C GLU A 59 -12.73 11.94 3.02
N PHE A 60 -11.48 12.06 2.56
CA PHE A 60 -10.45 12.76 3.29
C PHE A 60 -10.62 14.26 3.03
N SER A 61 -11.22 14.97 3.97
CA SER A 61 -11.12 16.44 4.01
C SER A 61 -9.73 16.82 4.53
N PRO A 62 -8.93 17.63 3.79
CA PRO A 62 -7.61 18.07 4.24
C PRO A 62 -7.62 18.84 5.58
N SER A 63 -8.79 19.30 6.02
CA SER A 63 -8.97 20.17 7.19
C SER A 63 -9.06 19.43 8.53
N GLU A 64 -9.11 18.09 8.56
CA GLU A 64 -9.24 17.32 9.80
C GLU A 64 -7.97 16.52 10.10
N LEU A 65 -7.02 17.15 10.80
CA LEU A 65 -5.93 16.44 11.47
C LEU A 65 -6.54 15.54 12.55
N ARG A 66 -6.69 14.25 12.25
CA ARG A 66 -7.08 13.25 13.24
C ARG A 66 -5.96 13.12 14.26
N THR A 67 -6.09 13.79 15.40
CA THR A 67 -5.38 13.39 16.61
C THR A 67 -5.88 12.00 16.97
N LEU A 68 -4.98 11.00 16.99
CA LEU A 68 -5.22 9.68 17.57
C LEU A 68 -5.67 9.87 19.02
N LYS A 69 -6.99 9.85 19.23
CA LYS A 69 -7.59 9.95 20.55
C LYS A 69 -7.70 8.53 21.11
N ASP A 70 -6.94 8.33 22.19
CA ASP A 70 -7.03 7.26 23.17
C ASP A 70 -6.52 5.88 22.71
N SER A 71 -5.20 5.72 22.68
CA SER A 71 -4.56 4.44 22.99
C SER A 71 -4.83 4.12 24.46
N THR A 72 -5.99 3.54 24.76
CA THR A 72 -6.25 2.95 26.06
C THR A 72 -5.71 1.53 26.05
N ASP A 73 -4.51 1.36 26.61
CA ASP A 73 -4.05 0.07 27.11
C ASP A 73 -4.93 -0.32 28.31
N THR A 74 -6.03 -1.01 28.07
CA THR A 74 -6.67 -1.79 29.14
C THR A 74 -5.94 -3.12 29.27
N LEU A 75 -4.98 -3.15 30.20
CA LEU A 75 -4.48 -4.36 30.81
C LEU A 75 -5.61 -5.02 31.62
N THR A 76 -6.05 -6.20 31.18
CA THR A 76 -6.71 -7.20 32.03
C THR A 76 -6.23 -8.58 31.64
#